data_AF-A0A9E4C977-F1
#
_entry.id   AF-A0A9E4C977-F1
#
_cell.length_a   1.000
_cell.length_b   1.000
_cell.length_c   1.000
_cell.angle_alpha   90.00
_cell.angle_beta   90.00
_cell.angle_gamma   90.00
#
_symmetry.space_group_name_H-M   'P 1'
#
loop_
_entity.id
_entity.type
_entity.pdbx_description
1 polymer ?
#
loop_
_entity_poly.entity_id
_entity_poly.type
_entity_poly.pdbx_seq_one_letter_code
_entity_poly.pdbx_strand_id
1 'polypeptide(L)'
;MSSQPSRIDCELDVDLGRVSGAMNDLLSTVWNGNTHISAGMMQGIDVLTRPGRSRDHADRIMIVMTDGYQNRGNAVTAAGSCAANRITVHTITFGASADIALMGSVAAAGNGRHYHAANPEELREAFRELAAMLAIITE
;
A
#
# COMPACT_ATOMS: atom_id res chain seq x y z
N MET A 1 25.44 0.15 -10.64
CA MET A 1 24.73 0.66 -9.45
C MET A 1 23.33 0.10 -9.48
N SER A 2 23.00 -0.82 -8.56
CA SER A 2 21.65 -1.38 -8.49
C SER A 2 20.69 -0.27 -8.05
N SER A 3 19.80 0.18 -8.94
CA SER A 3 18.70 1.06 -8.58
C SER A 3 17.80 0.27 -7.61
N GLN A 4 17.75 0.64 -6.33
CA GLN A 4 16.78 0.03 -5.42
C GLN A 4 15.36 0.33 -5.94
N PRO A 5 14.55 -0.70 -6.25
CA PRO A 5 13.24 -0.50 -6.88
C PRO A 5 12.15 -0.06 -5.89
N SER A 6 12.42 -0.16 -4.59
CA SER A 6 11.54 0.25 -3.48
C SER A 6 12.36 0.35 -2.18
N ARG A 7 11.83 1.08 -1.19
CA ARG A 7 12.45 1.29 0.12
C ARG A 7 11.39 1.19 1.22
N ILE A 8 11.77 0.67 2.39
CA ILE A 8 10.97 0.77 3.61
C ILE A 8 11.43 2.01 4.38
N ASP A 9 10.56 3.03 4.46
CA ASP A 9 10.85 4.27 5.19
C ASP A 9 10.53 4.16 6.69
N CYS A 10 9.55 3.32 7.06
CA CYS A 10 9.23 3.00 8.44
C CYS A 10 8.83 1.54 8.56
N GLU A 11 9.38 0.85 9.56
CA GLU A 11 8.96 -0.50 9.93
C GLU A 11 7.58 -0.47 10.59
N LEU A 12 6.92 -1.63 10.68
CA LEU A 12 5.66 -1.76 11.41
C LEU A 12 5.91 -1.50 12.90
N ASP A 13 5.29 -0.45 13.42
CA ASP A 13 5.46 0.03 14.80
C ASP A 13 4.13 0.58 15.36
N VAL A 14 3.99 0.52 16.68
CA VAL A 14 2.85 1.10 17.41
C VAL A 14 3.07 2.57 17.76
N ASP A 15 4.31 3.05 17.68
CA ASP A 15 4.68 4.44 17.87
C ASP A 15 4.41 5.28 16.61
N LEU A 16 3.29 6.00 16.63
CA LEU A 16 2.90 6.92 15.55
C LEU A 16 3.89 8.08 15.34
N GLY A 17 4.74 8.38 16.32
CA GLY A 17 5.81 9.37 16.19
C GLY A 17 6.85 8.96 15.14
N ARG A 18 7.16 7.66 15.04
CA ARG A 18 8.07 7.13 14.00
C ARG A 18 7.48 7.26 12.61
N VAL A 19 6.19 6.94 12.46
CA VAL A 19 5.46 7.10 11.19
C VAL A 19 5.41 8.57 10.79
N SER A 20 5.08 9.47 11.72
CA SER A 20 5.02 10.90 11.47
C SER A 20 6.39 11.47 11.08
N GLY A 21 7.47 11.00 11.72
CA GLY A 21 8.85 11.34 11.36
C GLY A 21 9.19 10.93 9.92
N ALA A 22 8.93 9.67 9.55
CA ALA A 22 9.16 9.20 8.19
C ALA A 22 8.34 9.99 7.15
N MET A 23 7.07 10.31 7.45
CA MET A 23 6.24 11.13 6.55
C MET A 23 6.82 12.53 6.32
N ASN A 24 7.39 13.16 7.36
CA ASN A 24 8.06 14.45 7.21
C ASN A 24 9.29 14.36 6.29
N ASP A 25 10.05 13.27 6.38
CA ASP A 25 11.20 13.05 5.49
C ASP A 25 10.74 12.90 4.02
N LEU A 26 9.64 12.18 3.78
CA LEU A 26 9.06 12.01 2.44
C LEU A 26 8.63 13.34 1.80
N LEU A 27 8.11 14.29 2.58
CA LEU A 27 7.70 15.62 2.09
C LEU A 27 8.88 16.44 1.54
N SER A 28 10.09 16.17 2.04
CA SER A 28 11.32 16.85 1.59
C SER A 28 12.09 16.07 0.52
N THR A 29 11.64 14.85 0.20
CA THR A 29 12.31 13.97 -0.76
C THR A 29 11.89 14.31 -2.18
N VAL A 30 12.88 14.49 -3.07
CA VAL A 30 12.63 14.61 -4.50
C VAL A 30 12.50 13.23 -5.11
N TRP A 31 11.30 12.91 -5.60
CA TRP A 31 11.00 11.64 -6.26
C TRP A 31 11.31 11.75 -7.75
N ASN A 32 12.37 11.10 -8.19
CA ASN A 32 12.69 10.92 -9.60
C ASN A 32 12.86 9.41 -9.85
N GLY A 33 12.06 8.85 -10.76
CA GLY A 33 12.12 7.42 -11.02
C GLY A 33 10.90 6.82 -11.70
N ASN A 34 10.82 5.50 -11.60
CA ASN A 34 9.77 4.66 -12.17
C ASN A 34 8.73 4.29 -11.11
N THR A 35 7.50 4.02 -11.53
CA THR A 35 6.43 3.53 -10.65
C THR A 35 6.47 2.00 -10.61
N HIS A 36 7.20 1.45 -9.64
CA HIS A 36 7.42 0.00 -9.49
C HIS A 36 6.58 -0.60 -8.34
N ILE A 37 5.26 -0.56 -8.50
CA ILE A 37 4.27 -0.98 -7.48
C ILE A 37 4.54 -2.38 -6.95
N SER A 38 4.85 -3.34 -7.83
CA SER A 38 5.14 -4.73 -7.40
C SER A 38 6.32 -4.84 -6.46
N ALA A 39 7.37 -4.02 -6.61
CA ALA A 39 8.53 -4.07 -5.72
C ALA A 39 8.17 -3.61 -4.30
N GLY A 40 7.38 -2.53 -4.18
CA GLY A 40 6.85 -2.06 -2.91
C GLY A 40 5.99 -3.11 -2.21
N MET A 41 5.08 -3.77 -2.95
CA MET A 41 4.24 -4.83 -2.39
C MET A 41 5.07 -6.03 -1.90
N MET A 42 6.09 -6.45 -2.65
CA MET A 42 6.97 -7.55 -2.21
C MET A 42 7.71 -7.20 -0.91
N GLN A 43 8.24 -5.97 -0.76
CA GLN A 43 8.82 -5.56 0.52
C GLN A 43 7.78 -5.46 1.64
N GLY A 44 6.54 -5.06 1.32
CA GLY A 44 5.43 -5.06 2.26
C GLY A 44 5.09 -6.45 2.78
N ILE A 45 5.18 -7.49 1.95
CA ILE A 45 5.05 -8.90 2.39
C ILE A 45 6.12 -9.21 3.45
N ASP A 46 7.38 -8.86 3.19
CA ASP A 46 8.48 -9.10 4.13
C ASP A 46 8.24 -8.41 5.48
N VAL A 47 7.73 -7.17 5.48
CA VAL A 47 7.39 -6.44 6.71
C VAL A 47 6.23 -7.10 7.46
N LEU A 48 5.16 -7.45 6.74
CA LEU A 48 3.94 -8.00 7.33
C LEU A 48 4.07 -9.46 7.75
N THR A 49 5.08 -10.19 7.27
CA THR A 49 5.32 -11.61 7.64
C THR A 49 6.53 -11.80 8.55
N ARG A 50 7.24 -10.71 8.90
CA ARG A 50 8.47 -10.80 9.68
C ARG A 50 8.23 -11.42 11.07
N PRO A 51 8.96 -12.49 11.44
CA PRO A 51 8.90 -13.07 12.77
C PRO A 51 9.22 -12.03 13.85
N GLY A 52 8.48 -12.04 14.95
CA GLY A 52 8.68 -11.12 16.09
C GLY A 52 8.03 -9.74 15.94
N ARG A 53 7.55 -9.37 14.74
CA ARG A 53 6.70 -8.17 14.52
C ARG A 53 5.30 -8.53 14.03
N SER A 54 5.17 -9.61 13.28
CA SER A 54 3.87 -10.10 12.86
C SER A 54 3.25 -11.03 13.91
N ARG A 55 1.99 -10.78 14.27
CA ARG A 55 1.22 -11.62 15.20
C ARG A 55 0.50 -12.69 14.39
N ASP A 56 0.58 -13.95 14.81
CA ASP A 56 0.05 -15.10 14.04
C ASP A 56 -1.43 -14.95 13.66
N HIS A 57 -2.22 -14.31 14.52
CA HIS A 57 -3.67 -14.16 14.38
C HIS A 57 -4.10 -12.71 14.07
N ALA A 58 -3.16 -11.82 13.75
CA ALA A 58 -3.53 -10.48 13.32
C ALA A 58 -3.94 -10.50 11.85
N ASP A 59 -4.99 -9.75 11.53
CA ASP A 59 -5.31 -9.39 10.16
C ASP A 59 -4.16 -8.57 9.58
N ARG A 60 -3.71 -8.96 8.38
CA ARG A 60 -2.62 -8.30 7.67
C ARG A 60 -3.23 -7.54 6.52
N ILE A 61 -3.15 -6.22 6.59
CA ILE A 61 -3.73 -5.34 5.59
C ILE A 61 -2.62 -4.51 4.97
N MET A 62 -2.62 -4.44 3.65
CA MET A 62 -1.78 -3.56 2.86
C MET A 62 -2.66 -2.56 2.12
N ILE A 63 -2.32 -1.28 2.22
CA ILE A 63 -2.97 -0.21 1.46
C ILE A 63 -1.96 0.30 0.44
N VAL A 64 -2.28 0.16 -0.84
CA VAL A 64 -1.40 0.60 -1.95
C VAL A 64 -2.00 1.82 -2.61
N MET A 65 -1.29 2.95 -2.53
CA MET A 65 -1.70 4.22 -3.13
C MET A 65 -0.83 4.56 -4.34
N THR A 66 -1.43 5.06 -5.42
CA THR A 66 -0.69 5.55 -6.61
C THR A 66 -1.44 6.68 -7.31
N ASP A 67 -0.71 7.64 -7.86
CA ASP A 67 -1.22 8.72 -8.72
C ASP A 67 -0.90 8.51 -10.21
N GLY A 68 -0.19 7.42 -10.54
CA GLY A 68 0.27 7.15 -11.89
C GLY A 68 0.23 5.68 -12.29
N TYR A 69 0.65 5.45 -13.54
CA TYR A 69 0.72 4.13 -14.17
C TYR A 69 1.93 3.34 -13.68
N GLN A 70 1.72 2.07 -13.37
CA GLN A 70 2.84 1.15 -13.20
C GLN A 70 3.62 1.06 -14.51
N ASN A 71 4.93 1.24 -14.44
CA ASN A 71 5.80 1.18 -15.62
C ASN A 71 6.92 0.13 -15.50
N ARG A 72 7.00 -0.58 -14.36
CA ARG A 72 7.86 -1.76 -14.15
C ARG A 72 7.20 -2.81 -13.29
N GLY A 73 7.44 -4.08 -13.63
CA GLY A 73 6.93 -5.25 -12.89
C GLY A 73 5.46 -5.57 -13.21
N ASN A 74 4.83 -6.36 -12.33
CA ASN A 74 3.42 -6.77 -12.47
C ASN A 74 2.72 -6.70 -11.11
N ALA A 75 1.93 -5.64 -10.88
CA ALA A 75 1.25 -5.43 -9.60
C ALA A 75 0.19 -6.49 -9.32
N VAL A 76 -0.53 -6.97 -10.34
CA VAL A 76 -1.58 -7.99 -10.15
C VAL A 76 -0.97 -9.30 -9.63
N THR A 77 0.16 -9.73 -10.19
CA THR A 77 0.88 -10.91 -9.70
C THR A 77 1.36 -10.72 -8.26
N ALA A 78 1.94 -9.57 -7.93
CA ALA A 78 2.41 -9.30 -6.57
C ALA A 78 1.26 -9.19 -5.55
N ALA A 79 0.08 -8.70 -5.95
CA ALA A 79 -1.12 -8.75 -5.12
C ALA A 79 -1.59 -10.19 -4.86
N GLY A 80 -1.52 -11.06 -5.87
CA GLY A 80 -1.75 -12.50 -5.68
C GLY A 80 -0.77 -13.13 -4.69
N SER A 81 0.50 -12.72 -4.70
CA SER A 81 1.48 -13.13 -3.69
C SER A 81 1.14 -12.61 -2.29
N CYS A 82 0.60 -11.39 -2.17
CA CYS A 82 0.10 -10.87 -0.88
C CYS A 82 -1.05 -11.74 -0.35
N ALA A 83 -2.05 -12.03 -1.19
CA ALA A 83 -3.18 -12.88 -0.83
C ALA A 83 -2.73 -14.29 -0.38
N ALA A 84 -1.77 -14.89 -1.08
CA ALA A 84 -1.19 -16.19 -0.69
C ALA A 84 -0.52 -16.17 0.70
N ASN A 85 -0.05 -15.00 1.15
CA ASN A 85 0.51 -14.77 2.49
C ASN A 85 -0.53 -14.26 3.50
N ARG A 86 -1.83 -14.41 3.20
CA ARG A 86 -2.95 -13.93 4.04
C ARG A 86 -2.92 -12.41 4.29
N ILE A 87 -2.46 -11.65 3.30
CA ILE A 87 -2.46 -10.19 3.32
C ILE A 87 -3.56 -9.70 2.39
N THR A 88 -4.52 -8.95 2.93
CA THR A 88 -5.55 -8.26 2.15
C THR A 88 -5.00 -6.97 1.57
N VAL A 89 -5.13 -6.76 0.26
CA VAL A 89 -4.62 -5.56 -0.42
C VAL A 89 -5.76 -4.65 -0.85
N HIS A 90 -5.88 -3.50 -0.20
CA HIS A 90 -6.71 -2.40 -0.66
C HIS A 90 -5.89 -1.45 -1.53
N THR A 91 -6.54 -0.81 -2.50
CA THR A 91 -5.86 0.12 -3.39
C THR A 91 -6.56 1.47 -3.43
N ILE A 92 -5.79 2.55 -3.50
CA ILE A 92 -6.28 3.92 -3.67
C ILE A 92 -5.59 4.53 -4.89
N THR A 93 -6.37 4.99 -5.87
CA THR A 93 -5.84 5.85 -6.95
C THR A 93 -6.11 7.31 -6.65
N PHE A 94 -5.15 8.17 -6.96
CA PHE A 94 -5.27 9.61 -6.74
C PHE A 94 -5.07 10.41 -8.03
N GLY A 95 -6.02 11.28 -8.35
CA GLY A 95 -5.95 12.15 -9.52
C GLY A 95 -6.26 11.47 -10.86
N ALA A 96 -6.41 12.29 -11.90
CA ALA A 96 -6.95 11.85 -13.20
C ALA A 96 -6.01 10.96 -14.02
N SER A 97 -4.71 10.93 -13.70
CA SER A 97 -3.69 10.18 -14.45
C SER A 97 -3.36 8.82 -13.85
N ALA A 98 -4.09 8.40 -12.82
CA ALA A 98 -3.89 7.11 -12.19
C ALA A 98 -4.53 5.97 -12.99
N ASP A 99 -3.91 4.79 -12.96
CA ASP A 99 -4.45 3.60 -13.63
C ASP A 99 -5.53 2.90 -12.78
N ILE A 100 -6.75 3.45 -12.85
CA ILE A 100 -7.92 2.96 -12.08
C ILE A 100 -8.23 1.49 -12.40
N ALA A 101 -8.17 1.11 -13.68
CA ALA A 101 -8.50 -0.25 -14.11
C ALA A 101 -7.49 -1.29 -13.60
N LEU A 102 -6.19 -0.97 -13.70
CA LEU A 102 -5.14 -1.81 -13.14
C LEU A 102 -5.30 -1.93 -11.62
N MET A 103 -5.51 -0.83 -10.91
CA MET A 103 -5.58 -0.84 -9.45
C MET A 103 -6.86 -1.51 -8.91
N GLY A 104 -7.95 -1.52 -9.70
CA GLY A 104 -9.10 -2.39 -9.48
C GLY A 104 -8.74 -3.87 -9.58
N SER A 105 -7.96 -4.26 -10.59
CA SER A 105 -7.49 -5.65 -10.75
C SER A 105 -6.52 -6.08 -9.64
N VAL A 106 -5.66 -5.16 -9.18
CA VAL A 106 -4.74 -5.37 -8.05
C VAL A 106 -5.52 -5.61 -6.77
N ALA A 107 -6.52 -4.79 -6.46
CA ALA A 107 -7.36 -4.99 -5.27
C ALA A 107 -8.09 -6.33 -5.32
N ALA A 108 -8.67 -6.68 -6.48
CA ALA A 108 -9.35 -7.97 -6.66
C ALA A 108 -8.40 -9.16 -6.44
N ALA A 109 -7.19 -9.12 -7.02
CA ALA A 109 -6.19 -10.17 -6.83
C ALA A 109 -5.67 -10.28 -5.38
N GLY A 110 -5.72 -9.18 -4.63
CA GLY A 110 -5.35 -9.12 -3.22
C GLY A 110 -6.52 -9.30 -2.24
N ASN A 111 -7.71 -9.74 -2.69
CA ASN A 111 -8.92 -9.90 -1.87
C ASN A 111 -9.41 -8.62 -1.17
N GLY A 112 -9.08 -7.44 -1.69
CA GLY A 112 -9.48 -6.16 -1.10
C GLY A 112 -10.41 -5.34 -1.99
N ARG A 113 -10.47 -4.04 -1.68
CA ARG A 113 -11.34 -3.04 -2.33
C ARG A 113 -10.48 -1.94 -2.96
N HIS A 114 -10.95 -1.45 -4.11
CA HIS A 114 -10.37 -0.30 -4.78
C HIS A 114 -11.18 0.97 -4.47
N TYR A 115 -10.46 2.08 -4.28
CA TYR A 115 -10.98 3.42 -4.11
C TYR A 115 -10.31 4.37 -5.10
N HIS A 116 -11.06 5.32 -5.62
CA HIS A 116 -10.53 6.42 -6.42
C HIS A 116 -10.83 7.75 -5.74
N ALA A 117 -9.83 8.63 -5.72
CA ALA A 117 -9.94 9.99 -5.21
C ALA A 117 -9.46 10.98 -6.27
N ALA A 118 -10.34 11.85 -6.75
CA ALA A 118 -9.99 12.89 -7.72
C ALA A 118 -9.36 14.13 -7.07
N ASN A 119 -9.57 14.32 -5.76
CA ASN A 119 -9.10 15.47 -4.99
C ASN A 119 -8.72 15.07 -3.54
N PRO A 120 -8.01 15.96 -2.80
CA PRO A 120 -7.57 15.67 -1.43
C PRO A 120 -8.71 15.36 -0.44
N GLU A 121 -9.88 15.96 -0.63
CA GLU A 121 -11.06 15.73 0.20
C GLU A 121 -11.56 14.28 0.03
N GLU A 122 -11.72 13.82 -1.21
CA GLU A 122 -12.07 12.43 -1.53
C GLU A 122 -11.02 11.44 -1.05
N LEU A 123 -9.73 11.81 -1.10
CA LEU A 123 -8.66 10.97 -0.57
C LEU A 123 -8.81 10.76 0.94
N ARG A 124 -9.16 11.83 1.68
CA ARG A 124 -9.47 11.72 3.11
C ARG A 124 -10.68 10.82 3.36
N GLU A 125 -11.73 10.91 2.56
CA GLU A 125 -12.91 10.03 2.71
C GLU A 125 -12.56 8.57 2.43
N ALA A 126 -11.75 8.28 1.40
CA ALA A 126 -11.30 6.92 1.11
C ALA A 126 -10.56 6.28 2.30
N PHE A 127 -9.64 7.02 2.92
CA PHE A 127 -8.95 6.55 4.13
C PHE A 127 -9.88 6.39 5.34
N ARG A 128 -10.89 7.26 5.49
CA ARG A 128 -11.90 7.12 6.55
C ARG A 128 -12.76 5.87 6.36
N GLU A 129 -13.23 5.60 5.14
CA GLU A 129 -14.02 4.40 4.86
C GLU A 129 -13.21 3.14 5.13
N LEU A 130 -11.95 3.11 4.70
CA LEU A 130 -11.02 2.02 5.02
C LEU A 130 -10.87 1.84 6.53
N ALA A 131 -10.61 2.91 7.27
CA ALA A 131 -10.46 2.84 8.72
C ALA A 131 -11.73 2.32 9.41
N ALA A 132 -12.92 2.77 8.98
CA ALA A 132 -14.19 2.32 9.51
C ALA A 132 -14.44 0.82 9.23
N MET A 133 -14.16 0.37 8.00
CA MET A 133 -14.29 -1.04 7.63
C MET A 133 -13.37 -1.94 8.46
N LEU A 134 -12.13 -1.50 8.71
CA LEU A 134 -11.18 -2.25 9.51
C LEU A 134 -11.55 -2.30 10.99
N ALA A 135 -12.14 -1.22 11.53
CA ALA A 135 -12.61 -1.18 12.91
C ALA A 135 -13.78 -2.15 13.16
N ILE A 136 -14.67 -2.33 12.18
CA ILE A 136 -15.82 -3.24 12.28
C ILE A 136 -15.35 -4.71 12.39
N ILE A 137 -14.21 -5.08 11.80
CA ILE A 137 -13.71 -6.45 11.82
C ILE A 137 -13.07 -6.80 13.19
N THR A 138 -12.74 -5.79 14.00
CA THR A 138 -12.03 -5.96 15.28
C THR A 138 -12.92 -6.09 16.53
N GLU A 139 -14.25 -6.10 16.38
CA GLU A 139 -15.23 -6.37 17.46
C GLU A 139 -15.86 -7.76 17.36
#